data_AF-A0A9N9N6S9-F1
#
_entry.id   AF-A0A9N9N6S9-F1
#
_cell.length_a   1.000
_cell.length_b   1.000
_cell.length_c   1.000
_cell.angle_alpha   90.00
_cell.angle_beta   90.00
_cell.angle_gamma   90.00
#
_symmetry.space_group_name_H-M   'P 1'
#
loop_
_entity.id
_entity.type
_entity.pdbx_description
1 polymer ?
#
loop_
_entity_poly.entity_id
_entity_poly.type
_entity_poly.pdbx_seq_one_letter_code
_entity_poly.pdbx_strand_id
1 'polypeptide(L)' 'NLKSAVLLVFANKQDMKGALTAAQISEALNLTSLRDRQWHIQACCALTGEGLFEGLDWIVSQIGNS' A
#
# COMPACT_ATOMS: atom_id res chain seq x y z
N ASN A 1 1.33 20.47 -2.74
CA ASN A 1 0.54 20.25 -1.51
C ASN A 1 -0.05 18.84 -1.60
N LEU A 2 0.23 17.94 -0.66
CA LEU A 2 -0.14 16.50 -0.72
C LEU A 2 -1.36 16.14 0.14
N LYS A 3 -2.04 17.14 0.71
CA LYS A 3 -3.14 16.95 1.67
C LYS A 3 -4.32 16.11 1.15
N SER A 4 -4.55 16.05 -0.16
CA SER A 4 -5.65 15.28 -0.77
C SER A 4 -5.20 14.04 -1.55
N ALA A 5 -3.90 13.73 -1.58
CA ALA A 5 -3.44 12.57 -2.33
C ALA A 5 -3.82 11.27 -1.61
N VAL A 6 -3.98 10.19 -2.38
CA VAL A 6 -4.19 8.82 -1.88
C VAL A 6 -2.82 8.17 -1.61
N LEU A 7 -2.71 7.27 -0.63
CA LEU A 7 -1.46 6.56 -0.30
C LEU A 7 -1.57 5.07 -0.64
N LEU A 8 -0.79 4.61 -1.61
CA LEU A 8 -0.54 3.18 -1.79
C LEU A 8 0.82 2.83 -1.18
N VAL A 9 0.86 1.84 -0.29
CA VAL A 9 2.09 1.27 0.26
C VAL A 9 2.27 -0.13 -0.30
N PHE A 10 3.31 -0.34 -1.10
CA PHE A 10 3.71 -1.68 -1.50
C PHE A 10 4.51 -2.35 -0.39
N ALA A 11 3.94 -3.38 0.21
CA ALA A 11 4.62 -4.29 1.12
C ALA A 11 5.49 -5.27 0.32
N ASN A 12 6.54 -4.76 -0.31
CA ASN A 12 7.39 -5.50 -1.22
C ASN A 12 8.25 -6.56 -0.51
N LYS A 13 8.79 -7.51 -1.29
CA LYS A 13 9.65 -8.62 -0.88
C LYS A 13 8.94 -9.71 -0.08
N GLN A 14 7.66 -9.98 -0.38
CA GLN A 14 6.89 -11.02 0.30
C GLN A 14 7.41 -12.45 0.03
N ASP A 15 8.29 -12.62 -0.96
CA ASP A 15 9.04 -13.85 -1.22
C ASP A 15 10.11 -14.16 -0.15
N MET A 16 10.55 -13.16 0.61
CA MET A 16 11.60 -13.33 1.60
C MET A 16 11.08 -13.93 2.92
N LYS A 17 11.89 -14.83 3.50
CA LYS A 17 11.67 -15.26 4.89
C LYS A 17 11.75 -14.06 5.83
N GLY A 18 10.75 -13.91 6.69
CA GLY A 18 10.66 -12.79 7.63
C GLY A 18 10.05 -11.52 7.04
N ALA A 19 9.42 -11.59 5.86
CA ALA A 19 8.60 -10.51 5.35
C ALA A 19 7.54 -10.09 6.37
N LEU A 20 7.34 -8.78 6.52
CA LEU A 20 6.37 -8.23 7.45
C LEU A 20 4.95 -8.37 6.90
N THR A 21 4.02 -8.65 7.80
CA THR A 21 2.59 -8.61 7.50
C THR A 21 2.10 -7.17 7.30
N ALA A 22 0.97 -7.00 6.63
CA ALA A 22 0.35 -5.68 6.46
C ALA A 22 0.06 -4.99 7.81
N ALA A 23 -0.31 -5.74 8.86
CA ALA A 23 -0.55 -5.19 10.18
C ALA A 23 0.73 -4.59 10.80
N GLN A 24 1.85 -5.33 10.73
CA GLN A 24 3.14 -4.85 11.23
C GLN A 24 3.64 -3.63 10.46
N ILE A 25 3.44 -3.59 9.15
CA ILE A 25 3.79 -2.42 8.31
C ILE A 25 2.91 -1.22 8.67
N SER A 26 1.60 -1.43 8.84
CA SER A 26 0.67 -0.39 9.26
C SER A 26 1.06 0.24 10.59
N GLU A 27 1.45 -0.59 11.56
CA GLU A 27 1.95 -0.15 12.86
C GLU A 27 3.27 0.61 12.74
N ALA A 28 4.27 0.05 12.06
CA ALA A 28 5.59 0.66 11.91
C ALA A 28 5.56 2.02 11.18
N LEU A 29 4.62 2.18 10.25
CA LEU A 29 4.40 3.44 9.53
C LEU A 29 3.33 4.33 10.17
N ASN A 30 2.72 3.89 11.27
CA ASN A 30 1.64 4.58 11.97
C ASN A 30 0.48 5.01 11.04
N LEU A 31 0.12 4.17 10.07
CA LEU A 31 -0.88 4.53 9.05
C LEU A 31 -2.27 4.75 9.64
N THR A 32 -2.58 4.08 10.76
CA THR A 32 -3.85 4.26 11.49
C THR A 32 -4.01 5.68 12.06
N SER A 33 -2.94 6.46 12.20
CA SER A 33 -3.01 7.87 12.59
C SER A 33 -3.46 8.78 11.45
N LEU A 34 -3.36 8.34 10.19
CA LEU A 34 -3.82 9.09 9.02
C LEU A 34 -5.34 8.96 8.92
N ARG A 35 -6.04 10.04 9.29
CA ARG A 35 -7.52 10.13 9.28
C ARG A 35 -8.06 10.95 8.10
N ASP A 36 -7.21 11.80 7.52
CA ASP A 36 -7.55 12.77 6.48
C ASP A 36 -7.24 12.26 5.06
N ARG A 37 -6.76 11.02 4.93
CA ARG A 37 -6.29 10.44 3.68
C ARG A 37 -6.65 8.96 3.59
N GLN A 38 -7.11 8.54 2.41
CA GLN A 38 -7.27 7.13 2.08
C GLN A 38 -5.89 6.48 1.88
N TRP A 39 -5.72 5.28 2.42
CA TRP A 39 -4.49 4.51 2.27
C TRP A 39 -4.76 3.01 2.14
N HIS A 40 -3.83 2.31 1.50
CA HIS A 40 -3.87 0.85 1.34
C HIS A 40 -2.47 0.28 1.36
N ILE A 41 -2.34 -0.94 1.91
CA ILE A 41 -1.11 -1.73 1.84
C ILE A 41 -1.37 -2.90 0.90
N GLN A 42 -0.59 -2.98 -0.17
CA GLN A 42 -0.62 -4.09 -1.13
C GLN A 42 0.62 -4.96 -0.94
N ALA A 43 0.41 -6.23 -0.59
CA ALA A 43 1.45 -7.25 -0.59
C ALA A 43 1.97 -7.45 -2.03
N CYS A 44 3.28 -7.42 -2.25
CA CYS A 44 3.83 -7.64 -3.59
C CYS A 44 5.24 -8.25 -3.58
N CYS A 45 5.64 -8.77 -4.74
CA CYS A 45 7.02 -9.12 -5.04
C CYS A 45 7.42 -8.48 -6.38
N ALA A 46 8.29 -7.48 -6.33
CA ALA A 46 8.74 -6.79 -7.54
C ALA A 46 9.52 -7.68 -8.52
N LEU A 47 10.08 -8.81 -8.05
CA LEU A 47 10.81 -9.75 -8.91
C LEU A 47 9.87 -10.64 -9.73
N THR A 48 8.73 -11.03 -9.17
CA THR A 48 7.73 -11.87 -9.85
C THR A 48 6.62 -11.03 -10.51
N GLY A 49 6.44 -9.79 -10.08
CA GLY A 49 5.35 -8.91 -10.50
C GLY A 49 4.04 -9.12 -9.72
N GLU A 50 3.99 -10.11 -8.82
CA GLU A 50 2.81 -10.41 -8.01
C GLU A 50 2.41 -9.21 -7.16
N GLY A 51 1.11 -8.88 -7.16
CA GLY A 51 0.54 -7.80 -6.35
C GLY A 51 0.76 -6.40 -6.92
N LEU A 52 1.59 -6.21 -7.95
CA LEU A 52 1.86 -4.88 -8.50
C LEU A 52 0.65 -4.29 -9.21
N PHE A 53 -0.01 -5.09 -10.06
CA PHE A 53 -1.17 -4.63 -10.81
C PHE A 53 -2.36 -4.37 -9.90
N GLU A 54 -2.57 -5.22 -8.89
CA GLU A 54 -3.63 -5.07 -7.90
C GLU A 54 -3.49 -3.75 -7.11
N GLY A 55 -2.26 -3.39 -6.74
CA GLY A 55 -1.99 -2.11 -6.08
C GLY A 55 -2.27 -0.91 -7.00
N LEU A 56 -1.90 -1.03 -8.29
CA LEU A 56 -2.18 0.00 -9.28
C LEU A 56 -3.68 0.13 -9.58
N ASP A 57 -4.40 -0.99 -9.71
CA ASP A 57 -5.85 -1.00 -9.89
C ASP A 57 -6.54 -0.34 -8.69
N TRP A 58 -6.05 -0.61 -7.48
CA TRP A 58 -6.54 0.07 -6.29
C TRP A 58 -6.32 1.59 -6.39
N ILE A 59 -5.11 2.07 -6.67
CA ILE A 59 -4.87 3.53 -6.70
C ILE A 59 -5.67 4.21 -7.80
N VAL A 60 -5.83 3.58 -8.97
CA VAL A 60 -6.66 4.07 -10.07
C VAL A 60 -8.13 4.16 -9.64
N SER A 61 -8.65 3.17 -8.93
CA SER A 61 -10.02 3.20 -8.39
C SER A 61 -10.28 4.34 -7.41
N GLN A 62 -9.25 4.79 -6.68
CA GLN A 62 -9.38 5.90 -5.75
C GLN A 62 -9.29 7.27 -6.46
N ILE A 63 -8.46 7.36 -7.51
CA ILE A 63 -8.35 8.58 -8.33
C ILE A 63 -9.61 8.79 -9.17
N GLY A 64 -10.19 7.73 -9.75
CA GLY A 64 -11.41 7.82 -10.56
C GLY A 64 -12.66 8.23 -9.78
N ASN A 65 -12.62 8.17 -8.45
CA ASN A 65 -13.69 8.59 -7.55
C ASN A 65 -13.44 9.99 -6.94
N SER A 66 -12.38 10.70 -7.34
CA SER A 66 -12.01 12.03 -6.85
C SER A 66 -12.52 13.17 -7.73
#